data_AF-G3P4Y4-F1
#
_entry.id   AF-G3P4Y4-F1
#
_cell.length_a   1.000
_cell.length_b   1.000
_cell.length_c   1.000
_cell.angle_alpha   90.00
_cell.angle_beta   90.00
_cell.angle_gamma   90.00
#
_symmetry.space_group_name_H-M   'P 1'
#
loop_
_entity.id
_entity.type
_entity.pdbx_description
1 polymer ?
#
loop_
_entity_poly.entity_id
_entity_poly.type
_entity_poly.pdbx_seq_one_letter_code
_entity_poly.pdbx_strand_id
1 'polypeptide(L)'
;TCSIVVLLLCCSLVLSARAFYSASDDVVELTPSNFNKEVIQSDSLWLVEFYAPWCGHCQSLTADWKKVATALKGIVKVGAVDADQHKSLGGQYGVRGFPTIKIFGANKNKPEDYQGGRSSQAIVDGAMNTLRTLVKDRLSGKSGSSGYSKQVATLGTLSNACSGGGGGGGGSKQDVVELTDDNFDKTVLEGDAVWLVEFYAPWCGHCKNLEPEWAAAASAVKEQTKGKVRLGAVDATVHQAVSSRYGIRGFPTIKIFRKGEEPEDFQGGRSRGDIIERAMDLFSDHAAAPELLEILNKDVLQKTCEDSQLCVIAVLPHILDTGAAGRNGYMEVMMRMAEKYKKKMWGWLWTEAGAQMELEASLGIGGFGYPAMAAINARKMKFALLKGSFSETGIHEFLRELSVGRGSTATFGGGVMPAVHTVEPWDGKDGQLPVEEDYDLSDVDLDDDFDKDEL
;
A
#
# COMPACT_ATOMS: atom_id res chain seq x y z
N THR A 1 84.67 -45.00 -7.51
CA THR A 1 84.87 -43.67 -6.90
C THR A 1 83.56 -42.89 -6.99
N CYS A 2 83.02 -42.50 -5.82
CA CYS A 2 82.25 -41.27 -5.49
C CYS A 2 81.69 -40.41 -6.64
N SER A 3 80.47 -39.85 -6.64
CA SER A 3 79.61 -39.29 -5.56
C SER A 3 78.19 -39.03 -6.15
N ILE A 4 77.08 -39.42 -5.51
CA ILE A 4 76.24 -38.67 -4.54
C ILE A 4 75.39 -37.50 -5.15
N VAL A 5 74.06 -37.73 -5.18
CA VAL A 5 72.95 -36.80 -4.80
C VAL A 5 72.60 -35.70 -5.84
N VAL A 6 71.36 -35.45 -6.29
CA VAL A 6 70.06 -35.21 -5.61
C VAL A 6 68.90 -35.51 -6.58
N LEU A 7 67.86 -36.19 -6.09
CA LEU A 7 66.54 -36.32 -6.73
C LEU A 7 65.74 -35.02 -6.51
N LEU A 8 65.52 -34.21 -7.55
CA LEU A 8 64.63 -33.04 -7.50
C LEU A 8 63.22 -33.46 -7.96
N LEU A 9 62.41 -33.87 -6.99
CA LEU A 9 60.97 -34.06 -7.13
C LEU A 9 60.34 -32.67 -7.32
N CYS A 10 60.19 -32.21 -8.57
CA CYS A 10 59.33 -31.07 -8.88
C CYS A 10 57.88 -31.52 -8.68
N CYS A 11 57.36 -31.33 -7.46
CA CYS A 11 55.94 -31.26 -7.20
C CYS A 11 55.37 -30.09 -7.99
N SER A 12 54.89 -30.36 -9.21
CA SER A 12 54.04 -29.45 -9.97
C SER A 12 52.74 -29.29 -9.19
N LEU A 13 52.72 -28.33 -8.27
CA LEU A 13 51.52 -27.78 -7.68
C LEU A 13 50.75 -27.14 -8.85
N VAL A 14 49.86 -27.90 -9.47
CA VAL A 14 48.81 -27.36 -10.32
C VAL A 14 47.96 -26.51 -9.40
N LEU A 15 48.25 -25.20 -9.37
CA LEU A 15 47.36 -24.20 -8.79
C LEU A 15 46.10 -24.22 -9.65
N SER A 16 45.13 -25.05 -9.28
CA SER A 16 43.79 -25.00 -9.84
C SER A 16 43.19 -23.65 -9.47
N ALA A 17 43.32 -22.66 -10.36
CA ALA A 17 42.60 -21.40 -10.24
C ALA A 17 41.10 -21.75 -10.20
N ARG A 18 40.49 -21.61 -9.03
CA ARG A 18 39.05 -21.83 -8.87
C ARG A 18 38.32 -20.66 -9.51
N ALA A 19 37.87 -20.84 -10.74
CA ALA A 19 36.89 -19.94 -11.35
C ALA A 19 35.64 -19.89 -10.44
N PHE A 20 35.16 -18.70 -10.11
CA PHE A 20 33.97 -18.53 -9.26
C PHE A 20 32.69 -18.96 -9.97
N TYR A 21 32.70 -18.89 -11.30
CA TYR A 21 31.59 -19.17 -12.18
C TYR A 21 32.00 -20.23 -13.19
N SER A 22 31.07 -21.12 -13.51
CA SER A 22 31.27 -22.25 -14.41
C SER A 22 30.17 -22.27 -15.47
N ALA A 23 30.39 -23.03 -16.55
CA ALA A 23 29.40 -23.15 -17.63
C ALA A 23 28.04 -23.73 -17.19
N SER A 24 27.95 -24.34 -16.01
CA SER A 24 26.67 -24.82 -15.44
C SER A 24 25.91 -23.76 -14.64
N ASP A 25 26.53 -22.62 -14.35
CA ASP A 25 25.86 -21.52 -13.66
C ASP A 25 25.11 -20.62 -14.67
N ASP A 26 24.06 -19.93 -14.22
CA ASP A 26 23.33 -18.95 -15.06
C ASP A 26 24.10 -17.63 -15.24
N VAL A 27 25.29 -17.50 -14.61
CA VAL A 27 26.17 -16.33 -14.72
C VAL A 27 27.03 -16.46 -15.97
N VAL A 28 26.95 -15.47 -16.86
CA VAL A 28 27.78 -15.44 -18.08
C VAL A 28 29.18 -14.94 -17.76
N GLU A 29 30.20 -15.75 -18.00
CA GLU A 29 31.59 -15.31 -17.90
C GLU A 29 31.94 -14.38 -19.06
N LEU A 30 32.32 -13.15 -18.71
CA LEU A 30 32.60 -12.08 -19.64
C LEU A 30 34.10 -11.80 -19.69
N THR A 31 34.63 -11.80 -20.91
CA THR A 31 36.04 -11.59 -21.24
C THR A 31 36.16 -10.51 -22.31
N PRO A 32 37.36 -9.94 -22.54
CA PRO A 32 37.55 -8.93 -23.57
C PRO A 32 37.11 -9.36 -24.98
N SER A 33 37.10 -10.66 -25.28
CA SER A 33 36.73 -11.19 -26.60
C SER A 33 35.20 -11.28 -26.81
N ASN A 34 34.41 -11.45 -25.76
CA ASN A 34 32.94 -11.59 -25.87
C ASN A 34 32.17 -10.37 -25.32
N PHE A 35 32.77 -9.51 -24.49
CA PHE A 35 32.07 -8.42 -23.80
C PHE A 35 31.32 -7.49 -24.75
N ASN A 36 31.93 -7.10 -25.87
CA ASN A 36 31.30 -6.21 -26.84
C ASN A 36 30.04 -6.86 -27.45
N LYS A 37 30.16 -8.11 -27.90
CA LYS A 37 29.05 -8.86 -28.51
C LYS A 37 27.93 -9.13 -27.51
N GLU A 38 28.27 -9.60 -26.31
CA GLU A 38 27.29 -10.04 -25.32
C GLU A 38 26.64 -8.85 -24.60
N VAL A 39 27.40 -7.83 -24.21
CA VAL A 39 26.91 -6.72 -23.38
C VAL A 39 26.59 -5.48 -24.20
N ILE A 40 27.55 -5.00 -25.02
CA ILE A 40 27.43 -3.69 -25.68
C ILE A 40 26.44 -3.73 -26.85
N GLN A 41 26.45 -4.81 -27.64
CA GLN A 41 25.54 -4.99 -28.78
C GLN A 41 24.17 -5.57 -28.39
N SER A 42 23.94 -5.82 -27.09
CA SER A 42 22.70 -6.42 -26.61
C SER A 42 21.65 -5.37 -26.21
N ASP A 43 20.41 -5.62 -26.62
CA ASP A 43 19.24 -4.84 -26.22
C ASP A 43 18.75 -5.17 -24.81
N SER A 44 19.29 -6.23 -24.19
CA SER A 44 18.94 -6.63 -22.82
C SER A 44 19.62 -5.72 -21.78
N LEU A 45 19.01 -5.62 -20.61
CA LEU A 45 19.69 -5.07 -19.43
C LEU A 45 20.76 -6.07 -18.97
N TRP A 46 21.94 -5.57 -18.63
CA TRP A 46 23.05 -6.39 -18.13
C TRP A 46 23.50 -5.93 -16.74
N LEU A 47 23.60 -6.86 -15.79
CA LEU A 47 24.31 -6.67 -14.53
C LEU A 47 25.67 -7.37 -14.65
N VAL A 48 26.74 -6.63 -14.42
CA VAL A 48 28.10 -7.15 -14.54
C VAL A 48 28.86 -6.94 -13.23
N GLU A 49 29.28 -8.03 -12.61
CA GLU A 49 30.23 -8.00 -11.49
C GLU A 49 31.66 -7.98 -12.03
N PHE A 50 32.47 -7.03 -11.55
CA PHE A 50 33.91 -7.00 -11.71
C PHE A 50 34.55 -7.48 -10.40
N TYR A 51 35.23 -8.62 -10.45
CA TYR A 51 35.79 -9.28 -9.27
C TYR A 51 37.27 -9.65 -9.45
N ALA A 52 37.87 -10.13 -8.35
CA ALA A 52 39.20 -10.75 -8.36
C ALA A 52 39.15 -12.09 -7.57
N PRO A 53 39.82 -13.17 -8.00
CA PRO A 53 39.73 -14.48 -7.33
C PRO A 53 40.25 -14.50 -5.88
N TRP A 54 41.20 -13.62 -5.56
CA TRP A 54 41.80 -13.48 -4.22
C TRP A 54 40.97 -12.61 -3.26
N CYS A 55 39.91 -11.96 -3.73
CA CYS A 55 39.11 -11.03 -2.94
C CYS A 55 38.06 -11.76 -2.08
N GLY A 56 38.20 -11.69 -0.75
CA GLY A 56 37.28 -12.35 0.19
C GLY A 56 35.83 -11.88 0.08
N HIS A 57 35.59 -10.58 -0.11
CA HIS A 57 34.24 -10.04 -0.32
C HIS A 57 33.60 -10.54 -1.63
N CYS A 58 34.42 -10.87 -2.63
CA CYS A 58 33.99 -11.42 -3.90
C CYS A 58 33.59 -12.90 -3.74
N GLN A 59 34.36 -13.66 -2.96
CA GLN A 59 34.01 -15.03 -2.59
C GLN A 59 32.69 -15.11 -1.81
N SER A 60 32.44 -14.16 -0.89
CA SER A 60 31.17 -14.08 -0.16
C SER A 60 29.99 -13.74 -1.08
N LEU A 61 30.21 -12.96 -2.14
CA LEU A 61 29.16 -12.57 -3.09
C LEU A 61 28.80 -13.68 -4.08
N THR A 62 29.72 -14.60 -4.39
CA THR A 62 29.51 -15.66 -5.40
C THR A 62 28.19 -16.42 -5.23
N ALA A 63 27.84 -16.81 -4.00
CA ALA A 63 26.62 -17.58 -3.74
C ALA A 63 25.34 -16.78 -4.02
N ASP A 64 25.33 -15.49 -3.67
CA ASP A 64 24.21 -14.61 -3.96
C ASP A 64 24.17 -14.21 -5.43
N TRP A 65 25.32 -13.99 -6.08
CA TRP A 65 25.40 -13.65 -7.50
C TRP A 65 24.84 -14.76 -8.39
N LYS A 66 25.11 -16.03 -8.05
CA LYS A 66 24.50 -17.18 -8.72
C LYS A 66 22.98 -17.21 -8.56
N LYS A 67 22.46 -16.95 -7.36
CA LYS A 67 21.01 -16.86 -7.12
C LYS A 67 20.37 -15.72 -7.91
N VAL A 68 21.04 -14.56 -8.00
CA VAL A 68 20.60 -13.41 -8.80
C VAL A 68 20.49 -13.80 -10.27
N ALA A 69 21.50 -14.46 -10.82
CA ALA A 69 21.51 -14.91 -12.20
C ALA A 69 20.37 -15.91 -12.50
N THR A 70 20.14 -16.87 -11.60
CA THR A 70 19.03 -17.82 -11.75
C THR A 70 17.66 -17.15 -11.62
N ALA A 71 17.49 -16.23 -10.66
CA ALA A 71 16.23 -15.53 -10.44
C ALA A 71 15.87 -14.58 -11.58
N LEU A 72 16.87 -13.94 -12.20
CA LEU A 72 16.68 -12.99 -13.30
C LEU A 72 16.76 -13.64 -14.68
N LYS A 73 16.89 -14.97 -14.75
CA LYS A 73 17.05 -15.71 -16.00
C LYS A 73 15.90 -15.40 -16.97
N GLY A 74 16.26 -14.91 -18.16
CA GLY A 74 15.30 -14.52 -19.20
C GLY A 74 14.74 -13.10 -19.07
N ILE A 75 15.02 -12.40 -17.97
CA ILE A 75 14.55 -11.03 -17.72
C ILE A 75 15.71 -10.04 -17.80
N VAL A 76 16.78 -10.29 -17.06
CA VAL A 76 18.02 -9.48 -17.03
C VAL A 76 19.21 -10.41 -17.16
N LYS A 77 20.19 -10.03 -17.99
CA LYS A 77 21.40 -10.81 -18.18
C LYS A 77 22.39 -10.51 -17.05
N VAL A 78 22.97 -11.54 -16.47
CA VAL A 78 23.91 -11.42 -15.36
C VAL A 78 25.25 -12.00 -15.80
N GLY A 79 26.30 -11.22 -15.67
CA GLY A 79 27.65 -11.61 -16.06
C GLY A 79 28.68 -11.27 -15.01
N ALA A 80 29.85 -11.87 -15.15
CA ALA A 80 30.99 -11.64 -14.27
C ALA A 80 32.28 -11.50 -15.09
N VAL A 81 33.12 -10.54 -14.71
CA VAL A 81 34.42 -10.26 -15.30
C VAL A 81 35.49 -10.42 -14.22
N ASP A 82 36.45 -11.31 -14.45
CA ASP A 82 37.69 -11.30 -13.69
C ASP A 82 38.52 -10.08 -14.09
N ALA A 83 38.42 -9.02 -13.30
CA ALA A 83 39.10 -7.77 -13.54
C ALA A 83 40.56 -7.77 -13.05
N ASP A 84 40.98 -8.79 -12.30
CA ASP A 84 42.38 -9.00 -11.97
C ASP A 84 43.14 -9.62 -13.15
N GLN A 85 42.50 -10.55 -13.86
CA GLN A 85 43.01 -11.11 -15.11
C GLN A 85 42.85 -10.11 -16.29
N HIS A 86 41.72 -9.40 -16.36
CA HIS A 86 41.39 -8.49 -17.46
C HIS A 86 41.38 -7.01 -17.02
N LYS A 87 42.52 -6.54 -16.52
CA LYS A 87 42.69 -5.18 -15.97
C LYS A 87 42.30 -4.05 -16.92
N SER A 88 42.53 -4.23 -18.23
CA SER A 88 42.15 -3.24 -19.25
C SER A 88 40.63 -3.05 -19.34
N LEU A 89 39.87 -4.14 -19.26
CA LEU A 89 38.41 -4.11 -19.31
C LEU A 89 37.81 -3.51 -18.03
N GLY A 90 38.33 -3.89 -16.86
CA GLY A 90 37.93 -3.26 -15.59
C GLY A 90 38.30 -1.77 -15.54
N GLY A 91 39.49 -1.41 -16.00
CA GLY A 91 39.98 -0.03 -16.07
C GLY A 91 39.15 0.86 -17.00
N GLN A 92 38.70 0.34 -18.15
CA GLN A 92 37.84 1.06 -19.10
C GLN A 92 36.56 1.59 -18.44
N TYR A 93 35.99 0.83 -17.51
CA TYR A 93 34.79 1.24 -16.78
C TYR A 93 35.09 1.85 -15.41
N GLY A 94 36.35 2.20 -15.13
CA GLY A 94 36.73 2.90 -13.90
C GLY A 94 36.61 2.04 -12.63
N VAL A 95 36.76 0.72 -12.73
CA VAL A 95 36.76 -0.17 -11.55
C VAL A 95 38.02 0.06 -10.74
N ARG A 96 37.86 0.53 -9.49
CA ARG A 96 38.97 0.86 -8.57
C ARG A 96 39.08 -0.10 -7.37
N GLY A 97 38.11 -0.99 -7.20
CA GLY A 97 38.06 -1.95 -6.10
C GLY A 97 37.10 -3.10 -6.39
N PHE A 98 37.21 -4.17 -5.62
CA PHE A 98 36.43 -5.40 -5.83
C PHE A 98 35.61 -5.76 -4.59
N PRO A 99 34.38 -6.29 -4.76
CA PRO A 99 33.66 -6.44 -6.03
C PRO A 99 32.99 -5.12 -6.42
N THR A 100 33.00 -4.76 -7.70
CA THR A 100 32.22 -3.62 -8.24
C THR A 100 31.14 -4.16 -9.16
N ILE A 101 29.89 -3.76 -8.94
CA ILE A 101 28.76 -4.17 -9.81
C ILE A 101 28.35 -2.98 -10.66
N LYS A 102 28.23 -3.19 -11.97
CA LYS A 102 27.77 -2.19 -12.92
C LYS A 102 26.52 -2.63 -13.64
N ILE A 103 25.63 -1.68 -13.90
CA ILE A 103 24.39 -1.88 -14.63
C ILE A 103 24.51 -1.24 -16.01
N PHE A 104 24.38 -2.07 -17.04
CA PHE A 104 24.46 -1.70 -18.45
C PHE A 104 23.04 -1.58 -19.01
N GLY A 105 22.51 -0.36 -18.94
CA GLY A 105 21.15 0.03 -19.34
C GLY A 105 20.94 0.20 -20.85
N ALA A 106 20.01 1.08 -21.24
CA ALA A 106 19.77 1.38 -22.66
C ALA A 106 21.01 2.00 -23.34
N ASN A 107 21.71 2.90 -22.64
CA ASN A 107 22.99 3.41 -23.09
C ASN A 107 24.13 2.57 -22.51
N LYS A 108 24.57 1.56 -23.27
CA LYS A 108 25.66 0.65 -22.89
C LYS A 108 27.02 1.34 -22.71
N ASN A 109 27.20 2.54 -23.25
CA ASN A 109 28.46 3.28 -23.17
C ASN A 109 28.60 4.09 -21.86
N LYS A 110 27.52 4.24 -21.09
CA LYS A 110 27.52 4.93 -19.80
C LYS A 110 26.89 4.05 -18.72
N PRO A 111 27.55 2.95 -18.32
CA PRO A 111 27.02 2.07 -17.29
C PRO A 111 27.01 2.77 -15.93
N GLU A 112 26.03 2.43 -15.11
CA GLU A 112 25.83 2.98 -13.78
C GLU A 112 26.41 2.04 -12.71
N ASP A 113 26.93 2.59 -11.62
CA ASP A 113 27.40 1.79 -10.50
C ASP A 113 26.23 1.39 -9.60
N TYR A 114 26.12 0.09 -9.31
CA TYR A 114 25.18 -0.39 -8.31
C TYR A 114 25.77 -0.21 -6.91
N GLN A 115 25.14 0.65 -6.10
CA GLN A 115 25.54 1.00 -4.73
C GLN A 115 24.62 0.41 -3.66
N GLY A 116 23.67 -0.45 -4.04
CA GLY A 116 22.73 -1.07 -3.11
C GLY A 116 23.33 -2.22 -2.30
N GLY A 117 22.48 -2.88 -1.49
CA GLY A 117 22.86 -4.04 -0.70
C GLY A 117 23.38 -5.20 -1.58
N ARG A 118 24.33 -5.98 -1.05
CA ARG A 118 24.99 -7.09 -1.79
C ARG A 118 24.33 -8.45 -1.59
N SER A 119 23.16 -8.50 -0.94
CA SER A 119 22.36 -9.72 -0.85
C SER A 119 21.63 -9.98 -2.17
N SER A 120 21.32 -11.25 -2.44
CA SER A 120 20.60 -11.65 -3.66
C SER A 120 19.28 -10.89 -3.84
N GLN A 121 18.50 -10.69 -2.77
CA GLN A 121 17.25 -9.92 -2.81
C GLN A 121 17.46 -8.46 -3.20
N ALA A 122 18.42 -7.77 -2.57
CA ALA A 122 18.68 -6.36 -2.85
C ALA A 122 19.15 -6.13 -4.28
N ILE A 123 20.00 -7.01 -4.80
CA ILE A 123 20.50 -6.95 -6.18
C ILE A 123 19.37 -7.20 -7.19
N VAL A 124 18.50 -8.18 -6.94
CA VAL A 124 17.31 -8.45 -7.77
C VAL A 124 16.39 -7.23 -7.80
N ASP A 125 16.10 -6.63 -6.63
CA ASP A 125 15.23 -5.45 -6.54
C ASP A 125 15.83 -4.24 -7.28
N GLY A 126 17.14 -4.02 -7.14
CA GLY A 126 17.86 -2.99 -7.89
C GLY A 126 17.83 -3.21 -9.41
N ALA A 127 18.02 -4.45 -9.86
CA ALA A 127 17.93 -4.83 -11.26
C ALA A 127 16.52 -4.59 -11.83
N MET A 128 15.47 -5.00 -11.10
CA MET A 128 14.08 -4.83 -11.51
C MET A 128 13.65 -3.36 -11.55
N ASN A 129 14.13 -2.53 -10.63
CA ASN A 129 13.87 -1.09 -10.66
C ASN A 129 14.53 -0.41 -11.86
N THR A 130 15.77 -0.81 -12.17
CA THR A 130 16.45 -0.31 -13.37
C THR A 130 15.71 -0.76 -14.63
N LEU A 131 15.29 -2.02 -14.70
CA LEU A 131 14.51 -2.56 -15.81
C LEU A 131 13.20 -1.80 -16.02
N ARG A 132 12.45 -1.52 -14.94
CA ARG A 132 11.21 -0.72 -15.00
C ARG A 132 11.47 0.67 -15.56
N THR A 133 12.56 1.31 -15.16
CA THR A 133 12.96 2.63 -15.68
C THR A 133 13.26 2.55 -17.17
N LEU A 134 14.03 1.56 -17.60
CA LEU A 134 14.32 1.33 -19.01
C LEU A 134 13.07 1.07 -19.86
N VAL A 135 12.11 0.30 -19.33
CA VAL A 135 10.83 0.05 -19.99
C VAL A 135 10.02 1.35 -20.10
N LYS A 136 9.97 2.17 -19.04
CA LYS A 136 9.31 3.49 -19.07
C LYS A 136 9.96 4.42 -20.08
N ASP A 137 11.29 4.47 -20.14
CA ASP A 137 12.02 5.31 -21.11
C ASP A 137 11.70 4.88 -22.55
N ARG A 138 11.66 3.57 -22.82
CA ARG A 138 11.25 3.02 -24.12
C ARG A 138 9.80 3.34 -24.48
N LEU A 139 8.89 3.24 -23.51
CA LEU A 139 7.46 3.59 -23.71
C LEU A 139 7.26 5.09 -23.94
N SER A 140 8.09 5.94 -23.31
CA SER A 140 8.02 7.39 -23.46
C SER A 140 8.63 7.92 -24.77
N GLY A 141 9.11 7.04 -25.64
CA GLY A 141 9.69 7.41 -26.93
C GLY A 141 11.02 8.17 -26.81
N LYS A 142 11.62 8.21 -25.62
CA LYS A 142 12.90 8.88 -25.36
C LYS A 142 14.07 7.93 -25.67
N SER A 143 14.06 7.33 -26.84
CA SER A 143 15.25 6.67 -27.38
C SER A 143 16.13 7.73 -28.03
N GLY A 144 17.32 7.90 -27.45
CA GLY A 144 18.41 8.61 -28.11
C GLY A 144 18.62 8.05 -29.51
N SER A 145 18.63 8.97 -30.47
CA SER A 145 18.94 8.74 -31.87
C SER A 145 20.29 8.02 -32.04
N SER A 146 20.25 6.82 -32.61
CA SER A 146 21.22 6.34 -33.61
C SER A 146 20.60 5.14 -34.32
N GLY A 147 20.29 5.30 -35.61
CA GLY A 147 19.30 4.50 -36.31
C GLY A 147 19.72 3.12 -36.81
N TYR A 148 18.71 2.32 -37.15
CA TYR A 148 18.57 1.68 -38.46
C TYR A 148 17.10 1.29 -38.69
N SER A 149 16.66 1.60 -39.90
CA SER A 149 15.36 1.46 -40.58
C SER A 149 14.43 0.27 -40.30
N LYS A 150 13.11 0.57 -40.36
CA LYS A 150 12.04 -0.10 -41.17
C LYS A 150 11.76 -1.57 -40.81
N GLN A 151 10.59 -1.97 -40.31
CA GLN A 151 9.29 -2.12 -41.01
C GLN A 151 8.44 -2.92 -39.98
N VAL A 152 7.25 -2.53 -39.53
CA VAL A 152 5.94 -2.78 -40.15
C VAL A 152 4.93 -2.30 -39.11
N ALA A 153 4.01 -1.45 -39.54
CA ALA A 153 2.81 -1.11 -38.80
C ALA A 153 1.85 -2.30 -38.80
N THR A 154 1.34 -2.74 -37.65
CA THR A 154 -0.04 -3.25 -37.50
C THR A 154 -0.44 -3.38 -36.03
N LEU A 155 -1.71 -3.02 -35.73
CA LEU A 155 -2.41 -3.01 -34.44
C LEU A 155 -1.99 -1.89 -33.47
N GLY A 156 -2.69 -0.77 -33.33
CA GLY A 156 -4.11 -0.54 -33.56
C GLY A 156 -4.93 -1.15 -32.42
N THR A 157 -5.35 -0.29 -31.49
CA THR A 157 -6.35 -0.51 -30.43
C THR A 157 -6.01 -1.55 -29.37
N LEU A 158 -5.81 -1.10 -28.12
CA LEU A 158 -6.48 -1.59 -26.91
C LEU A 158 -6.03 -0.71 -25.72
N SER A 159 -6.75 0.38 -25.53
CA SER A 159 -6.88 1.06 -24.25
C SER A 159 -7.80 0.25 -23.34
N ASN A 160 -7.45 0.17 -22.06
CA ASN A 160 -8.17 -0.40 -20.92
C ASN A 160 -8.18 -1.93 -20.73
N ALA A 161 -8.18 -2.29 -19.43
CA ALA A 161 -8.07 -3.61 -18.79
C ALA A 161 -6.61 -4.10 -18.67
N CYS A 162 -5.98 -4.28 -17.50
CA CYS A 162 -6.51 -4.62 -16.18
C CYS A 162 -5.63 -4.00 -15.07
N SER A 163 -6.27 -3.35 -14.10
CA SER A 163 -5.80 -3.34 -12.72
C SER A 163 -5.91 -4.76 -12.16
N GLY A 164 -4.86 -5.23 -11.48
CA GLY A 164 -4.90 -6.55 -10.82
C GLY A 164 -3.59 -6.92 -10.15
N GLY A 165 -3.43 -6.52 -8.88
CA GLY A 165 -2.81 -7.35 -7.84
C GLY A 165 -1.34 -7.16 -7.50
N GLY A 166 -1.09 -6.52 -6.34
CA GLY A 166 0.04 -6.77 -5.42
C GLY A 166 1.40 -6.22 -5.86
N GLY A 167 2.01 -5.20 -5.24
CA GLY A 167 2.10 -4.92 -3.81
C GLY A 167 3.57 -5.07 -3.40
N GLY A 168 4.30 -3.95 -3.33
CA GLY A 168 5.73 -3.94 -2.99
C GLY A 168 6.32 -2.52 -3.12
N GLY A 169 5.96 -1.66 -2.17
CA GLY A 169 6.29 -0.23 -2.16
C GLY A 169 7.79 0.07 -2.01
N GLY A 170 8.40 0.55 -3.09
CA GLY A 170 9.56 1.43 -3.03
C GLY A 170 9.04 2.86 -3.16
N GLY A 171 9.06 3.62 -2.06
CA GLY A 171 8.55 4.98 -2.03
C GLY A 171 9.26 5.85 -3.05
N SER A 172 8.49 6.46 -3.95
CA SER A 172 9.02 7.37 -4.94
C SER A 172 9.21 8.73 -4.29
N LYS A 173 10.28 9.46 -4.64
CA LYS A 173 10.44 10.89 -4.29
C LYS A 173 9.27 11.76 -4.77
N GLN A 174 8.34 11.23 -5.58
CA GLN A 174 7.19 11.95 -6.13
C GLN A 174 6.10 12.21 -5.08
N ASP A 175 6.10 11.51 -3.95
CA ASP A 175 5.06 11.66 -2.93
C ASP A 175 5.41 12.66 -1.83
N VAL A 176 6.69 13.03 -1.70
CA VAL A 176 7.11 14.19 -0.88
C VAL A 176 6.86 15.44 -1.69
N VAL A 177 6.06 16.36 -1.15
CA VAL A 177 5.75 17.61 -1.82
C VAL A 177 6.81 18.64 -1.49
N GLU A 178 7.48 19.17 -2.51
CA GLU A 178 8.41 20.28 -2.36
C GLU A 178 7.62 21.57 -2.09
N LEU A 179 7.88 22.17 -0.94
CA LEU A 179 7.22 23.37 -0.46
C LEU A 179 8.19 24.56 -0.54
N THR A 180 7.67 25.66 -1.07
CA THR A 180 8.40 26.91 -1.31
C THR A 180 7.68 28.05 -0.62
N ASP A 181 8.32 29.22 -0.51
CA ASP A 181 7.69 30.42 0.06
C ASP A 181 6.38 30.79 -0.69
N ASP A 182 6.28 30.49 -1.98
CA ASP A 182 5.13 30.84 -2.82
C ASP A 182 3.94 29.86 -2.69
N ASN A 183 4.22 28.58 -2.42
CA ASN A 183 3.20 27.53 -2.44
C ASN A 183 2.76 27.07 -1.04
N PHE A 184 3.50 27.45 0.01
CA PHE A 184 3.32 26.93 1.36
C PHE A 184 1.92 27.19 1.88
N ASP A 185 1.48 28.45 1.91
CA ASP A 185 0.20 28.84 2.52
C ASP A 185 -0.98 28.16 1.81
N LYS A 186 -0.99 28.18 0.47
CA LYS A 186 -2.04 27.56 -0.35
C LYS A 186 -2.07 26.03 -0.21
N THR A 187 -0.91 25.40 -0.07
CA THR A 187 -0.81 23.93 -0.07
C THR A 187 -1.02 23.34 1.33
N VAL A 188 -0.48 24.02 2.34
CA VAL A 188 -0.41 23.55 3.73
C VAL A 188 -1.53 24.10 4.60
N LEU A 189 -1.87 25.39 4.47
CA LEU A 189 -2.80 26.07 5.38
C LEU A 189 -4.24 26.12 4.85
N GLU A 190 -4.43 26.22 3.54
CA GLU A 190 -5.77 26.29 2.92
C GLU A 190 -6.40 24.90 2.68
N GLY A 191 -5.59 23.84 2.71
CA GLY A 191 -6.05 22.46 2.49
C GLY A 191 -6.66 21.80 3.72
N ASP A 192 -7.47 20.75 3.50
CA ASP A 192 -8.06 19.92 4.57
C ASP A 192 -7.16 18.75 5.01
N ALA A 193 -5.92 18.67 4.49
CA ALA A 193 -4.97 17.64 4.84
C ALA A 193 -4.07 18.09 6.00
N VAL A 194 -3.70 17.16 6.88
CA VAL A 194 -2.67 17.39 7.90
C VAL A 194 -1.30 17.24 7.26
N TRP A 195 -0.39 18.16 7.55
CA TRP A 195 0.93 18.19 6.94
C TRP A 195 2.03 17.96 7.96
N LEU A 196 2.95 17.05 7.65
CA LEU A 196 4.25 16.99 8.30
C LEU A 196 5.27 17.60 7.35
N VAL A 197 5.97 18.65 7.76
CA VAL A 197 6.93 19.36 6.90
C VAL A 197 8.31 19.27 7.49
N GLU A 198 9.24 18.72 6.70
CA GLU A 198 10.67 18.74 7.01
C GLU A 198 11.31 20.03 6.48
N PHE A 199 11.94 20.79 7.37
CA PHE A 199 12.83 21.89 7.04
C PHE A 199 14.27 21.37 7.05
N TYR A 200 14.91 21.36 5.87
CA TYR A 200 16.22 20.76 5.67
C TYR A 200 17.21 21.72 5.01
N ALA A 201 18.49 21.33 5.02
CA ALA A 201 19.55 21.97 4.25
C ALA A 201 20.30 20.92 3.42
N PRO A 202 20.60 21.18 2.13
CA PRO A 202 21.14 20.18 1.20
C PRO A 202 22.55 19.70 1.55
N TRP A 203 23.28 20.45 2.37
CA TRP A 203 24.62 20.09 2.85
C TRP A 203 24.61 19.38 4.21
N CYS A 204 23.47 19.31 4.91
CA CYS A 204 23.38 18.72 6.24
C CYS A 204 23.37 17.19 6.19
N GLY A 205 24.35 16.54 6.83
CA GLY A 205 24.47 15.08 6.86
C GLY A 205 23.28 14.37 7.51
N HIS A 206 22.71 14.94 8.58
CA HIS A 206 21.52 14.37 9.22
C HIS A 206 20.26 14.46 8.33
N CYS A 207 20.14 15.48 7.49
CA CYS A 207 19.04 15.61 6.52
C CYS A 207 19.17 14.56 5.40
N LYS A 208 20.39 14.38 4.87
CA LYS A 208 20.67 13.36 3.85
C LYS A 208 20.33 11.94 4.31
N ASN A 209 20.50 11.66 5.61
CA ASN A 209 20.14 10.36 6.18
C ASN A 209 18.62 10.21 6.39
N LEU A 210 17.91 11.31 6.64
CA LEU A 210 16.45 11.31 6.83
C LEU A 210 15.70 11.24 5.50
N GLU A 211 16.22 11.88 4.45
CA GLU A 211 15.61 11.95 3.11
C GLU A 211 15.05 10.62 2.57
N PRO A 212 15.78 9.48 2.59
CA PRO A 212 15.22 8.21 2.12
C PRO A 212 14.09 7.67 3.02
N GLU A 213 14.21 7.83 4.34
CA GLU A 213 13.19 7.42 5.30
C GLU A 213 11.92 8.29 5.16
N TRP A 214 12.10 9.60 4.95
CA TRP A 214 11.05 10.58 4.73
C TRP A 214 10.28 10.29 3.44
N ALA A 215 10.98 10.03 2.34
CA ALA A 215 10.36 9.69 1.05
C ALA A 215 9.58 8.37 1.11
N ALA A 216 10.13 7.36 1.77
CA ALA A 216 9.44 6.09 1.97
C ALA A 216 8.21 6.25 2.86
N ALA A 217 8.31 7.02 3.95
CA ALA A 217 7.18 7.34 4.81
C ALA A 217 6.09 8.11 4.05
N ALA A 218 6.47 9.09 3.22
CA ALA A 218 5.51 9.90 2.46
C ALA A 218 4.63 9.06 1.54
N SER A 219 5.24 8.08 0.85
CA SER A 219 4.50 7.16 -0.02
C SER A 219 3.52 6.30 0.79
N ALA A 220 4.00 5.70 1.89
CA ALA A 220 3.17 4.84 2.74
C ALA A 220 2.03 5.60 3.41
N VAL A 221 2.30 6.81 3.91
CA VAL A 221 1.31 7.67 4.57
C VAL A 221 0.25 8.15 3.57
N LYS A 222 0.66 8.59 2.38
CA LYS A 222 -0.26 9.04 1.34
C LYS A 222 -1.22 7.91 0.92
N GLU A 223 -0.71 6.70 0.74
CA GLU A 223 -1.52 5.53 0.39
C GLU A 223 -2.50 5.15 1.51
N GLN A 224 -2.01 5.02 2.76
CA GLN A 224 -2.82 4.57 3.89
C GLN A 224 -3.86 5.60 4.35
N THR A 225 -3.56 6.90 4.24
CA THR A 225 -4.48 7.97 4.63
C THR A 225 -5.31 8.51 3.47
N LYS A 226 -5.20 7.91 2.27
CA LYS A 226 -5.81 8.42 1.03
C LYS A 226 -5.51 9.92 0.79
N GLY A 227 -4.31 10.35 1.16
CA GLY A 227 -3.84 11.74 1.03
C GLY A 227 -4.36 12.73 2.07
N LYS A 228 -5.03 12.27 3.13
CA LYS A 228 -5.48 13.11 4.26
C LYS A 228 -4.33 13.53 5.18
N VAL A 229 -3.23 12.78 5.19
CA VAL A 229 -1.96 13.21 5.77
C VAL A 229 -0.90 13.22 4.68
N ARG A 230 -0.12 14.30 4.63
CA ARG A 230 0.89 14.52 3.59
C ARG A 230 2.22 14.93 4.21
N LEU A 231 3.30 14.51 3.55
CA LEU A 231 4.65 14.88 3.92
C LEU A 231 5.19 15.88 2.90
N GLY A 232 5.71 16.99 3.41
CA GLY A 232 6.36 18.04 2.63
C GLY A 232 7.81 18.22 3.03
N ALA A 233 8.58 18.86 2.15
CA ALA A 233 9.96 19.25 2.42
C ALA A 233 10.20 20.67 1.94
N VAL A 234 10.89 21.47 2.77
CA VAL A 234 11.28 22.86 2.49
C VAL A 234 12.80 22.95 2.59
N ASP A 235 13.45 23.39 1.52
CA ASP A 235 14.86 23.81 1.60
C ASP A 235 14.94 25.16 2.31
N ALA A 236 15.28 25.12 3.60
CA ALA A 236 15.36 26.29 4.45
C ALA A 236 16.57 27.21 4.13
N THR A 237 17.50 26.76 3.27
CA THR A 237 18.62 27.59 2.82
C THR A 237 18.22 28.54 1.70
N VAL A 238 17.23 28.14 0.90
CA VAL A 238 16.64 28.93 -0.19
C VAL A 238 15.40 29.67 0.32
N HIS A 239 14.50 28.97 1.01
CA HIS A 239 13.20 29.48 1.44
C HIS A 239 13.24 30.03 2.88
N GLN A 240 13.87 31.19 3.03
CA GLN A 240 14.13 31.78 4.33
C GLN A 240 12.90 32.46 4.96
N ALA A 241 11.91 32.88 4.15
CA ALA A 241 10.74 33.57 4.66
C ALA A 241 9.85 32.63 5.49
N VAL A 242 9.50 31.47 4.92
CA VAL A 242 8.75 30.43 5.64
C VAL A 242 9.54 29.87 6.84
N SER A 243 10.85 29.69 6.68
CA SER A 243 11.72 29.18 7.74
C SER A 243 11.82 30.14 8.93
N SER A 244 11.90 31.45 8.66
CA SER A 244 11.92 32.49 9.70
C SER A 244 10.56 32.63 10.38
N ARG A 245 9.46 32.57 9.61
CA ARG A 245 8.09 32.63 10.13
C ARG A 245 7.82 31.58 11.20
N TYR A 246 8.32 30.37 11.00
CA TYR A 246 8.13 29.25 11.94
C TYR A 246 9.32 29.03 12.88
N GLY A 247 10.28 29.95 12.92
CA GLY A 247 11.37 29.94 13.90
C GLY A 247 12.34 28.76 13.78
N ILE A 248 12.65 28.32 12.56
CA ILE A 248 13.57 27.20 12.31
C ILE A 248 15.01 27.64 12.61
N ARG A 249 15.64 27.00 13.61
CA ARG A 249 17.01 27.34 14.09
C ARG A 249 18.06 26.26 13.80
N GLY A 250 17.65 25.10 13.32
CA GLY A 250 18.54 23.97 13.07
C GLY A 250 17.90 22.95 12.14
N PHE A 251 18.71 22.03 11.62
CA PHE A 251 18.30 21.05 10.62
C PHE A 251 18.69 19.62 10.99
N PRO A 252 17.85 18.61 10.69
CA PRO A 252 16.48 18.74 10.22
C PRO A 252 15.53 19.13 11.36
N THR A 253 14.56 20.00 11.06
CA THR A 253 13.43 20.30 11.96
C THR A 253 12.14 19.89 11.27
N ILE A 254 11.29 19.12 11.95
CA ILE A 254 10.00 18.68 11.43
C ILE A 254 8.90 19.37 12.22
N LYS A 255 7.93 19.96 11.51
CA LYS A 255 6.74 20.58 12.11
C LYS A 255 5.47 19.98 11.54
N ILE A 256 4.43 19.96 12.36
CA ILE A 256 3.10 19.47 12.03
C ILE A 256 2.20 20.68 11.86
N PHE A 257 1.49 20.74 10.74
CA PHE A 257 0.57 21.81 10.39
C PHE A 257 -0.85 21.26 10.25
N ARG A 258 -1.78 21.95 10.89
CA ARG A 258 -3.22 21.62 10.92
C ARG A 258 -4.03 22.86 10.62
N LYS A 259 -5.17 22.67 9.97
CA LYS A 259 -6.04 23.77 9.55
C LYS A 259 -6.61 24.49 10.78
N GLY A 260 -6.27 25.77 10.94
CA GLY A 260 -6.78 26.62 12.02
C GLY A 260 -6.12 26.42 13.38
N GLU A 261 -5.03 25.64 13.47
CA GLU A 261 -4.25 25.46 14.70
C GLU A 261 -2.81 25.96 14.55
N GLU A 262 -2.17 26.25 15.68
CA GLU A 262 -0.75 26.61 15.70
C GLU A 262 0.15 25.41 15.35
N PRO A 263 1.26 25.61 14.62
CA PRO A 263 2.17 24.54 14.25
C PRO A 263 2.83 23.88 15.47
N GLU A 264 2.87 22.55 15.46
CA GLU A 264 3.44 21.74 16.53
C GLU A 264 4.79 21.16 16.12
N ASP A 265 5.75 21.12 17.06
CA ASP A 265 7.03 20.44 16.82
C ASP A 265 6.87 18.92 16.86
N PHE A 266 7.40 18.24 15.85
CA PHE A 266 7.39 16.78 15.83
C PHE A 266 8.28 16.21 16.94
N GLN A 267 7.66 15.48 17.88
CA GLN A 267 8.34 14.74 18.93
C GLN A 267 8.26 13.25 18.60
N GLY A 268 9.39 12.64 18.22
CA GLY A 268 9.43 11.22 17.84
C GLY A 268 10.76 10.81 17.21
N GLY A 269 10.90 9.51 16.98
CA GLY A 269 12.02 8.98 16.22
C GLY A 269 11.98 9.41 14.76
N ARG A 270 13.15 9.40 14.11
CA ARG A 270 13.33 9.82 12.71
C ARG A 270 13.41 8.64 11.74
N SER A 271 13.03 7.45 12.20
CA SER A 271 12.93 6.28 11.32
C SER A 271 11.62 6.33 10.53
N ARG A 272 11.57 5.66 9.38
CA ARG A 272 10.33 5.50 8.60
C ARG A 272 9.17 4.99 9.44
N GLY A 273 9.42 4.04 10.36
CA GLY A 273 8.39 3.46 11.21
C GLY A 273 7.76 4.51 12.13
N ASP A 274 8.59 5.26 12.84
CA ASP A 274 8.14 6.29 13.78
C ASP A 274 7.37 7.42 13.07
N ILE A 275 7.83 7.82 11.88
CA ILE A 275 7.17 8.84 11.07
C ILE A 275 5.80 8.37 10.60
N ILE A 276 5.70 7.12 10.13
CA ILE A 276 4.42 6.52 9.71
C ILE A 276 3.48 6.44 10.91
N GLU A 277 3.94 5.94 12.05
CA GLU A 277 3.13 5.82 13.26
C GLU A 277 2.57 7.18 13.69
N ARG A 278 3.44 8.19 13.80
CA ARG A 278 2.99 9.56 14.15
C ARG A 278 2.03 10.14 13.11
N ALA A 279 2.25 9.88 11.82
CA ALA A 279 1.33 10.31 10.77
C ALA A 279 -0.05 9.62 10.87
N MET A 280 -0.10 8.34 11.27
CA MET A 280 -1.37 7.62 11.50
C MET A 280 -2.08 8.12 12.76
N ASP A 281 -1.35 8.48 13.80
CA ASP A 281 -1.93 9.11 14.99
C ASP A 281 -2.58 10.45 14.65
N LEU A 282 -1.88 11.30 13.89
CA LEU A 282 -2.40 12.56 13.40
C LEU A 282 -3.61 12.38 12.49
N PHE A 283 -3.60 11.35 11.65
CA PHE A 283 -4.77 10.99 10.83
C PHE A 283 -5.97 10.62 11.71
N SER A 284 -5.74 9.87 12.79
CA SER A 284 -6.78 9.35 13.67
C SER A 284 -7.38 10.41 14.60
N ASP A 285 -6.55 11.35 15.08
CA ASP A 285 -6.99 12.42 15.99
C ASP A 285 -7.83 13.48 15.25
N HIS A 286 -7.56 13.68 13.95
CA HIS A 286 -8.21 14.68 13.10
C HIS A 286 -9.06 14.05 11.98
N ALA A 287 -9.35 12.75 12.06
CA ALA A 287 -10.34 12.13 11.20
C ALA A 287 -11.68 12.85 11.40
N ALA A 288 -12.40 13.08 10.29
CA ALA A 288 -13.73 13.67 10.34
C ALA A 288 -14.60 12.86 11.32
N ALA A 289 -15.50 13.55 12.03
CA ALA A 289 -16.44 12.90 12.92
C ALA A 289 -17.13 11.76 12.16
N PRO A 290 -17.19 10.55 12.74
CA PRO A 290 -17.78 9.42 12.05
C PRO A 290 -19.27 9.70 11.78
N GLU A 291 -19.67 9.54 10.53
CA GLU A 291 -21.06 9.69 10.12
C GLU A 291 -21.79 8.36 10.29
N LEU A 292 -22.95 8.40 10.95
CA LEU A 292 -23.88 7.28 11.05
C LEU A 292 -24.85 7.36 9.85
N LEU A 293 -24.65 6.49 8.85
CA LEU A 293 -25.47 6.51 7.64
C LEU A 293 -26.57 5.43 7.67
N GLU A 294 -27.73 5.75 7.09
CA GLU A 294 -28.79 4.78 6.87
C GLU A 294 -28.50 3.92 5.64
N ILE A 295 -28.79 2.61 5.70
CA ILE A 295 -28.64 1.70 4.56
C ILE A 295 -29.82 1.89 3.59
N LEU A 296 -29.69 2.89 2.73
CA LEU A 296 -30.72 3.24 1.73
C LEU A 296 -30.62 2.42 0.46
N ASN A 297 -29.42 1.96 0.10
CA ASN A 297 -29.14 1.21 -1.12
C ASN A 297 -27.82 0.46 -1.00
N LYS A 298 -27.53 -0.36 -2.02
CA LYS A 298 -26.31 -1.16 -2.08
C LYS A 298 -25.03 -0.32 -2.07
N ASP A 299 -25.03 0.86 -2.71
CA ASP A 299 -23.85 1.70 -2.83
C ASP A 299 -23.41 2.28 -1.49
N VAL A 300 -24.35 2.68 -0.63
CA VAL A 300 -24.06 3.17 0.73
C VAL A 300 -23.40 2.07 1.56
N LEU A 301 -23.94 0.84 1.53
CA LEU A 301 -23.36 -0.30 2.23
C LEU A 301 -21.96 -0.62 1.71
N GLN A 302 -21.81 -0.71 0.39
CA GLN A 302 -20.55 -1.10 -0.25
C GLN A 302 -19.45 -0.07 0.01
N LYS A 303 -19.73 1.22 -0.26
CA LYS A 303 -18.76 2.30 -0.07
C LYS A 303 -18.28 2.41 1.37
N THR A 304 -19.20 2.33 2.32
CA THR A 304 -18.89 2.49 3.75
C THR A 304 -18.11 1.30 4.31
N CYS A 305 -18.47 0.08 3.90
CA CYS A 305 -17.87 -1.13 4.43
C CYS A 305 -16.62 -1.63 3.69
N GLU A 306 -16.41 -1.26 2.42
CA GLU A 306 -15.17 -1.59 1.68
C GLU A 306 -13.99 -0.69 2.07
N ASP A 307 -14.28 0.58 2.35
CA ASP A 307 -13.27 1.56 2.74
C ASP A 307 -12.75 1.35 4.17
N SER A 308 -13.49 0.59 4.98
CA SER A 308 -13.22 0.39 6.41
C SER A 308 -12.73 -1.02 6.70
N GLN A 309 -11.89 -1.20 7.72
CA GLN A 309 -11.49 -2.55 8.15
C GLN A 309 -12.66 -3.35 8.76
N LEU A 310 -13.55 -2.64 9.45
CA LEU A 310 -14.75 -3.16 10.10
C LEU A 310 -15.88 -2.19 9.81
N CYS A 311 -17.07 -2.73 9.59
CA CYS A 311 -18.29 -1.96 9.39
C CYS A 311 -19.30 -2.43 10.44
N VAL A 312 -19.74 -1.53 11.31
CA VAL A 312 -20.70 -1.80 12.38
C VAL A 312 -22.08 -1.43 11.85
N ILE A 313 -22.98 -2.41 11.82
CA ILE A 313 -24.35 -2.27 11.34
C ILE A 313 -25.28 -2.51 12.52
N ALA A 314 -26.13 -1.52 12.83
CA ALA A 314 -27.23 -1.69 13.77
C ALA A 314 -28.54 -1.89 13.02
N VAL A 315 -29.34 -2.86 13.46
CA VAL A 315 -30.72 -3.05 13.01
C VAL A 315 -31.62 -2.58 14.13
N LEU A 316 -32.26 -1.43 13.93
CA LEU A 316 -33.08 -0.77 14.94
C LEU A 316 -34.54 -1.24 14.83
N PRO A 317 -35.32 -1.25 15.93
CA PRO A 317 -36.73 -1.60 15.88
C PRO A 317 -37.50 -0.71 14.90
N HIS A 318 -38.65 -1.22 14.44
CA HIS A 318 -39.55 -0.48 13.57
C HIS A 318 -40.00 0.82 14.24
N ILE A 319 -40.26 1.86 13.44
CA ILE A 319 -40.56 3.20 13.99
C ILE A 319 -41.82 3.19 14.86
N LEU A 320 -42.80 2.34 14.54
CA LEU A 320 -44.05 2.19 15.29
C LEU A 320 -43.83 1.61 16.71
N ASP A 321 -42.75 0.86 16.93
CA ASP A 321 -42.48 0.24 18.24
C ASP A 321 -41.79 1.19 19.23
N THR A 322 -40.98 2.12 18.69
CA THR A 322 -40.07 2.94 19.50
C THR A 322 -40.33 4.44 19.40
N GLY A 323 -41.02 4.88 18.35
CA GLY A 323 -41.11 6.28 17.96
C GLY A 323 -39.75 6.88 17.58
N ALA A 324 -39.79 8.11 17.10
CA ALA A 324 -38.64 8.91 16.73
C ALA A 324 -37.70 9.14 17.92
N ALA A 325 -38.26 9.34 19.12
CA ALA A 325 -37.48 9.53 20.34
C ALA A 325 -36.65 8.29 20.71
N GLY A 326 -37.25 7.10 20.66
CA GLY A 326 -36.54 5.85 20.93
C GLY A 326 -35.45 5.56 19.90
N ARG A 327 -35.77 5.74 18.61
CA ARG A 327 -34.80 5.61 17.50
C ARG A 327 -33.62 6.55 17.64
N ASN A 328 -33.87 7.83 17.90
CA ASN A 328 -32.82 8.83 18.11
C ASN A 328 -31.94 8.50 19.32
N GLY A 329 -32.50 7.92 20.38
CA GLY A 329 -31.73 7.45 21.54
C GLY A 329 -30.73 6.34 21.16
N TYR A 330 -31.13 5.37 20.33
CA TYR A 330 -30.20 4.36 19.82
C TYR A 330 -29.12 4.96 18.92
N MET A 331 -29.47 5.90 18.06
CA MET A 331 -28.51 6.61 17.21
C MET A 331 -27.50 7.40 18.04
N GLU A 332 -27.93 8.05 19.12
CA GLU A 332 -27.03 8.77 20.01
C GLU A 332 -26.00 7.84 20.69
N VAL A 333 -26.44 6.66 21.13
CA VAL A 333 -25.54 5.63 21.67
C VAL A 333 -24.53 5.19 20.60
N MET A 334 -24.98 4.97 19.37
CA MET A 334 -24.09 4.63 18.26
C MET A 334 -23.09 5.73 17.96
N MET A 335 -23.53 6.99 17.91
CA MET A 335 -22.65 8.15 17.66
C MET A 335 -21.60 8.31 18.77
N ARG A 336 -21.97 8.10 20.03
CA ARG A 336 -21.01 8.10 21.16
C ARG A 336 -19.98 6.98 21.03
N MET A 337 -20.40 5.79 20.60
CA MET A 337 -19.46 4.69 20.34
C MET A 337 -18.60 4.96 19.11
N ALA A 338 -19.17 5.56 18.06
CA ALA A 338 -18.43 5.95 16.87
C ALA A 338 -17.32 6.95 17.21
N GLU A 339 -17.63 8.00 17.98
CA GLU A 339 -16.65 8.97 18.45
C GLU A 339 -15.56 8.32 19.31
N LYS A 340 -15.95 7.43 20.23
CA LYS A 340 -14.99 6.69 21.10
C LYS A 340 -14.03 5.82 20.28
N TYR A 341 -14.48 5.26 19.17
CA TYR A 341 -13.70 4.38 18.29
C TYR A 341 -13.23 5.06 17.00
N LYS A 342 -13.29 6.40 16.90
CA LYS A 342 -12.93 7.15 15.68
C LYS A 342 -11.54 6.81 15.15
N LYS A 343 -10.58 6.56 16.04
CA LYS A 343 -9.20 6.17 15.70
C LYS A 343 -9.10 4.85 14.94
N LYS A 344 -10.15 4.02 14.98
CA LYS A 344 -10.20 2.74 14.26
C LYS A 344 -10.76 2.85 12.85
N MET A 345 -11.29 4.02 12.47
CA MET A 345 -11.84 4.30 11.13
C MET A 345 -12.82 3.20 10.68
N TRP A 346 -13.73 2.82 11.59
CA TRP A 346 -14.78 1.86 11.29
C TRP A 346 -15.96 2.56 10.61
N GLY A 347 -16.60 1.86 9.69
CA GLY A 347 -17.86 2.32 9.09
C GLY A 347 -19.01 2.13 10.06
N TRP A 348 -19.93 3.09 10.13
CA TRP A 348 -21.10 3.04 11.00
C TRP A 348 -22.36 3.17 10.17
N LEU A 349 -23.19 2.13 10.23
CA LEU A 349 -24.43 2.04 9.47
C LEU A 349 -25.58 1.63 10.37
N TRP A 350 -26.78 2.04 10.00
CA TRP A 350 -27.99 1.53 10.62
C TRP A 350 -29.07 1.25 9.56
N THR A 351 -30.01 0.39 9.90
CA THR A 351 -31.21 0.12 9.11
C THR A 351 -32.38 -0.13 10.05
N GLU A 352 -33.59 0.16 9.59
CA GLU A 352 -34.81 -0.28 10.25
C GLU A 352 -34.97 -1.81 10.09
N ALA A 353 -35.51 -2.44 11.13
CA ALA A 353 -35.91 -3.84 11.12
C ALA A 353 -36.96 -4.11 10.04
N GLY A 354 -36.70 -5.10 9.19
CA GLY A 354 -37.57 -5.47 8.09
C GLY A 354 -37.34 -4.68 6.81
N ALA A 355 -36.62 -3.55 6.86
CA ALA A 355 -36.28 -2.79 5.65
C ALA A 355 -35.25 -3.53 4.77
N GLN A 356 -34.37 -4.34 5.38
CA GLN A 356 -33.29 -5.06 4.68
C GLN A 356 -33.30 -6.55 5.03
N MET A 357 -34.41 -7.22 4.71
CA MET A 357 -34.66 -8.63 5.09
C MET A 357 -33.55 -9.60 4.67
N GLU A 358 -32.99 -9.46 3.46
CA GLU A 358 -31.93 -10.35 2.97
C GLU A 358 -30.62 -10.19 3.76
N LEU A 359 -30.27 -8.94 4.11
CA LEU A 359 -29.12 -8.63 4.95
C LEU A 359 -29.31 -9.20 6.35
N GLU A 360 -30.48 -9.00 6.94
CA GLU A 360 -30.82 -9.53 8.26
C GLU A 360 -30.77 -11.05 8.30
N ALA A 361 -31.40 -11.72 7.33
CA ALA A 361 -31.39 -13.17 7.20
C ALA A 361 -29.96 -13.72 7.05
N SER A 362 -29.12 -13.06 6.25
CA SER A 362 -27.73 -13.45 6.04
C SER A 362 -26.86 -13.29 7.29
N LEU A 363 -27.18 -12.29 8.12
CA LEU A 363 -26.53 -12.08 9.41
C LEU A 363 -27.13 -12.95 10.53
N GLY A 364 -28.24 -13.65 10.27
CA GLY A 364 -28.99 -14.38 11.30
C GLY A 364 -29.68 -13.47 12.31
N ILE A 365 -30.00 -12.24 11.90
CA ILE A 365 -30.77 -11.25 12.67
C ILE A 365 -32.26 -11.46 12.38
N GLY A 366 -33.12 -11.23 13.39
CA GLY A 366 -34.57 -11.40 13.31
C GLY A 366 -35.14 -12.43 14.29
N GLY A 367 -34.33 -13.40 14.72
CA GLY A 367 -34.77 -14.41 15.70
C GLY A 367 -34.70 -13.98 17.17
N PHE A 368 -33.79 -13.06 17.50
CA PHE A 368 -33.51 -12.63 18.88
C PHE A 368 -34.16 -11.29 19.27
N GLY A 369 -34.92 -10.69 18.37
CA GLY A 369 -35.52 -9.36 18.54
C GLY A 369 -34.57 -8.21 18.19
N TYR A 370 -35.11 -6.99 18.25
CA TYR A 370 -34.42 -5.74 17.96
C TYR A 370 -34.35 -4.86 19.22
N PRO A 371 -33.34 -3.98 19.38
CA PRO A 371 -32.25 -3.70 18.45
C PRO A 371 -31.19 -4.82 18.39
N ALA A 372 -30.63 -5.04 17.21
CA ALA A 372 -29.54 -5.97 16.96
C ALA A 372 -28.32 -5.24 16.37
N MET A 373 -27.12 -5.80 16.54
CA MET A 373 -25.89 -5.23 15.98
C MET A 373 -24.98 -6.33 15.42
N ALA A 374 -24.45 -6.07 14.23
CA ALA A 374 -23.43 -6.89 13.59
C ALA A 374 -22.20 -6.05 13.25
N ALA A 375 -21.02 -6.60 13.47
CA ALA A 375 -19.77 -6.05 12.96
C ALA A 375 -19.28 -6.93 11.82
N ILE A 376 -19.17 -6.36 10.63
CA ILE A 376 -18.82 -7.08 9.41
C ILE A 376 -17.44 -6.68 8.90
N ASN A 377 -16.73 -7.64 8.32
CA ASN A 377 -15.49 -7.42 7.58
C ASN A 377 -15.74 -7.84 6.13
N ALA A 378 -16.02 -6.85 5.26
CA ALA A 378 -16.37 -7.08 3.86
C ALA A 378 -15.25 -7.83 3.10
N ARG A 379 -13.97 -7.56 3.41
CA ARG A 379 -12.84 -8.22 2.74
C ARG A 379 -12.70 -9.70 3.10
N LYS A 380 -13.01 -10.08 4.33
CA LYS A 380 -12.90 -11.46 4.83
C LYS A 380 -14.21 -12.23 4.76
N MET A 381 -15.31 -11.58 4.39
CA MET A 381 -16.67 -12.15 4.42
C MET A 381 -17.01 -12.80 5.77
N LYS A 382 -16.61 -12.13 6.85
CA LYS A 382 -16.87 -12.54 8.24
C LYS A 382 -17.67 -11.49 8.96
N PHE A 383 -18.53 -11.92 9.88
CA PHE A 383 -19.25 -11.04 10.77
C PHE A 383 -19.24 -11.58 12.20
N ALA A 384 -19.49 -10.70 13.15
CA ALA A 384 -19.75 -11.04 14.54
C ALA A 384 -21.02 -10.33 14.98
N LEU A 385 -21.83 -11.00 15.79
CA LEU A 385 -23.06 -10.44 16.35
C LEU A 385 -22.83 -9.98 17.78
N LEU A 386 -23.44 -8.85 18.14
CA LEU A 386 -23.55 -8.41 19.52
C LEU A 386 -24.44 -9.40 20.28
N LYS A 387 -23.87 -10.06 21.29
CA LYS A 387 -24.61 -10.96 22.21
C LYS A 387 -25.04 -10.28 23.50
N GLY A 388 -24.47 -9.11 23.79
CA GLY A 388 -24.76 -8.31 24.99
C GLY A 388 -25.93 -7.35 24.78
N SER A 389 -26.14 -6.45 25.74
CA SER A 389 -27.15 -5.42 25.63
C SER A 389 -26.75 -4.35 24.60
N PHE A 390 -27.75 -3.79 23.91
CA PHE A 390 -27.57 -2.61 23.06
C PHE A 390 -27.47 -1.35 23.93
N SER A 391 -26.32 -1.21 24.61
CA SER A 391 -25.99 -0.10 25.49
C SER A 391 -24.53 0.31 25.29
N GLU A 392 -24.11 1.47 25.79
CA GLU A 392 -22.72 1.91 25.66
C GLU A 392 -21.73 0.88 26.21
N THR A 393 -22.04 0.25 27.34
CA THR A 393 -21.17 -0.76 27.96
C THR A 393 -21.15 -2.05 27.13
N GLY A 394 -22.31 -2.56 26.74
CA GLY A 394 -22.41 -3.79 25.95
C GLY A 394 -21.77 -3.67 24.57
N ILE A 395 -22.01 -2.55 23.88
CA ILE A 395 -21.39 -2.25 22.57
C ILE A 395 -19.89 -2.04 22.73
N HIS A 396 -19.44 -1.31 23.76
CA HIS A 396 -18.02 -1.11 24.02
C HIS A 396 -17.28 -2.43 24.28
N GLU A 397 -17.84 -3.33 25.09
CA GLU A 397 -17.24 -4.64 25.35
C GLU A 397 -17.11 -5.46 24.08
N PHE A 398 -18.18 -5.54 23.30
CA PHE A 398 -18.21 -6.23 22.02
C PHE A 398 -17.16 -5.70 21.03
N LEU A 399 -17.13 -4.38 20.82
CA LEU A 399 -16.19 -3.74 19.90
C LEU A 399 -14.73 -3.85 20.38
N ARG A 400 -14.50 -3.79 21.70
CA ARG A 400 -13.17 -3.99 22.29
C ARG A 400 -12.67 -5.41 22.04
N GLU A 401 -13.51 -6.43 22.19
CA GLU A 401 -13.16 -7.82 21.90
C GLU A 401 -12.73 -7.98 20.44
N LEU A 402 -13.53 -7.44 19.51
CA LEU A 402 -13.21 -7.48 18.08
C LEU A 402 -11.90 -6.77 17.76
N SER A 403 -11.61 -5.64 18.40
CA SER A 403 -10.35 -4.92 18.20
C SER A 403 -9.12 -5.72 18.65
N VAL A 404 -9.25 -6.67 19.58
CA VAL A 404 -8.15 -7.54 20.01
C VAL A 404 -8.20 -8.93 19.35
N GLY A 405 -9.08 -9.13 18.36
CA GLY A 405 -9.24 -10.39 17.64
C GLY A 405 -9.87 -11.50 18.49
N ARG A 406 -10.57 -11.14 19.57
CA ARG A 406 -11.38 -12.06 20.38
C ARG A 406 -12.84 -11.92 19.96
N GLY A 407 -13.59 -13.02 20.00
CA GLY A 407 -14.99 -13.03 19.60
C GLY A 407 -15.32 -14.13 18.61
N SER A 408 -16.53 -14.66 18.71
CA SER A 408 -17.04 -15.67 17.79
C SER A 408 -17.46 -15.00 16.48
N THR A 409 -16.76 -15.32 15.39
CA THR A 409 -17.09 -14.83 14.05
C THR A 409 -17.79 -15.92 13.25
N ALA A 410 -18.84 -15.56 12.53
CA ALA A 410 -19.49 -16.37 11.51
C ALA A 410 -19.08 -15.90 10.10
N THR A 411 -19.32 -16.73 9.10
CA THR A 411 -19.14 -16.39 7.68
C THR A 411 -20.50 -16.21 7.03
N PHE A 412 -20.60 -15.30 6.06
CA PHE A 412 -21.82 -15.14 5.26
C PHE A 412 -22.15 -16.44 4.51
N GLY A 413 -23.43 -16.80 4.48
CA GLY A 413 -23.92 -17.92 3.67
C GLY A 413 -23.61 -17.67 2.19
N GLY A 414 -22.90 -18.58 1.54
CA GLY A 414 -22.55 -18.46 0.12
C GLY A 414 -21.36 -17.56 -0.23
N GLY A 415 -20.71 -16.91 0.75
CA GLY A 415 -19.47 -16.15 0.52
C GLY A 415 -19.64 -14.86 -0.30
N VAL A 416 -20.87 -14.39 -0.51
CA VAL A 416 -21.20 -13.16 -1.24
C VAL A 416 -21.84 -12.15 -0.29
N MET A 417 -21.60 -10.86 -0.54
CA MET A 417 -22.25 -9.78 0.22
C MET A 417 -23.78 -9.84 -0.01
N PRO A 418 -24.62 -9.75 1.03
CA PRO A 418 -26.07 -9.83 0.89
C PRO A 418 -26.61 -8.72 -0.03
N ALA A 419 -27.73 -8.98 -0.71
CA ALA A 419 -28.40 -7.93 -1.46
C ALA A 419 -29.09 -6.95 -0.49
N VAL A 420 -29.21 -5.71 -0.96
CA VAL A 420 -29.79 -4.59 -0.23
C VAL A 420 -30.81 -3.96 -1.16
N HIS A 421 -32.02 -3.74 -0.66
CA HIS A 421 -33.08 -3.08 -1.40
C HIS A 421 -32.95 -1.57 -1.28
N THR A 422 -33.51 -0.86 -2.26
CA THR A 422 -33.61 0.59 -2.17
C THR A 422 -34.78 0.96 -1.27
N VAL A 423 -34.51 1.75 -0.23
CA VAL A 423 -35.50 2.16 0.77
C VAL A 423 -35.54 3.69 0.83
N GLU A 424 -36.72 4.24 1.09
CA GLU A 424 -36.89 5.69 1.28
C GLU A 424 -36.21 6.12 2.60
N PRO A 425 -35.46 7.24 2.60
CA PRO A 425 -34.84 7.73 3.82
C PRO A 425 -35.87 8.05 4.89
N TRP A 426 -35.55 7.74 6.15
CA TRP A 426 -36.43 8.09 7.25
C TRP A 426 -36.64 9.62 7.32
N ASP A 427 -37.90 10.04 7.42
CA ASP A 427 -38.33 11.44 7.40
C ASP A 427 -38.09 12.18 8.74
N GLY A 428 -37.56 11.48 9.74
CA GLY A 428 -37.27 11.98 11.08
C GLY A 428 -38.50 12.10 11.98
N LYS A 429 -39.66 11.57 11.57
CA LYS A 429 -40.93 11.64 12.32
C LYS A 429 -41.35 10.27 12.85
N ASP A 430 -42.33 10.30 13.75
CA ASP A 430 -43.01 9.09 14.21
C ASP A 430 -43.78 8.44 13.06
N GLY A 431 -43.82 7.11 13.07
CA GLY A 431 -44.62 6.36 12.10
C GLY A 431 -46.10 6.65 12.29
N GLN A 432 -46.82 6.82 11.18
CA GLN A 432 -48.27 6.86 11.19
C GLN A 432 -48.78 5.46 10.89
N LEU A 433 -49.70 4.96 11.72
CA LEU A 433 -50.40 3.73 11.39
C LEU A 433 -51.19 3.97 10.09
N PRO A 434 -51.21 2.99 9.15
CA PRO A 434 -52.12 3.04 8.03
C PRO A 434 -53.52 3.33 8.58
N VAL A 435 -54.23 4.29 8.00
CA VAL A 435 -55.64 4.45 8.30
C VAL A 435 -56.28 3.13 7.89
N GLU A 436 -56.83 2.40 8.86
CA GLU A 436 -57.68 1.25 8.55
C GLU A 436 -58.81 1.81 7.70
N GLU A 437 -58.79 1.51 6.40
CA GLU A 437 -59.99 1.65 5.59
C GLU A 437 -60.98 0.68 6.24
N ASP A 438 -61.97 1.23 6.95
CA ASP A 438 -63.12 0.47 7.43
C ASP A 438 -63.70 -0.22 6.20
N TYR A 439 -63.37 -1.51 6.02
CA TYR A 439 -64.01 -2.33 5.01
C TYR A 439 -65.48 -2.36 5.41
N ASP A 440 -66.30 -1.60 4.69
CA ASP A 440 -67.74 -1.60 4.88
C ASP A 440 -68.26 -2.97 4.46
N LEU A 441 -68.48 -3.83 5.46
CA LEU A 441 -69.00 -5.19 5.29
C LEU A 441 -70.42 -5.21 4.70
N SER A 442 -71.04 -4.06 4.44
CA SER A 442 -72.32 -3.97 3.73
C SER A 442 -72.23 -4.20 2.22
N ASP A 443 -71.02 -4.16 1.63
CA ASP A 443 -70.77 -4.49 0.21
C ASP A 443 -70.43 -5.99 -0.02
N VAL A 444 -70.42 -6.79 1.05
CA VAL A 444 -70.33 -8.25 0.93
C VAL A 444 -71.74 -8.81 0.77
N ASP A 445 -72.21 -8.90 -0.48
CA ASP A 445 -73.38 -9.70 -0.83
C ASP A 445 -73.07 -11.17 -0.48
N LEU A 446 -73.51 -11.59 0.71
CA LEU A 446 -73.69 -13.00 1.02
C LEU A 446 -74.88 -13.46 0.17
N ASP A 447 -74.59 -13.98 -1.02
CA ASP A 447 -75.57 -14.75 -1.79
C ASP A 447 -76.06 -15.89 -0.89
N ASP A 448 -77.21 -15.68 -0.26
CA ASP A 448 -78.01 -16.68 0.44
C ASP A 448 -78.56 -17.69 -0.60
N ASP A 449 -77.68 -18.49 -1.21
CA ASP A 449 -78.05 -19.68 -1.97
C ASP A 449 -78.28 -20.88 -1.02
N PHE A 450 -79.07 -20.64 0.03
CA PHE A 450 -79.67 -21.65 0.89
C PHE A 450 -81.16 -21.81 0.59
N ASP A 451 -81.52 -22.02 -0.67
CA ASP A 451 -82.72 -22.76 -1.02
C ASP A 451 -82.30 -24.17 -1.42
N LYS A 452 -82.59 -25.18 -0.58
CA LYS A 452 -83.72 -26.07 -0.85
C LYS A 452 -83.76 -26.50 -2.30
N ASP A 453 -83.14 -27.63 -2.61
CA ASP A 453 -83.90 -28.81 -3.00
C ASP A 453 -82.98 -30.02 -3.23
N GLU A 454 -83.60 -31.18 -2.99
CA GLU A 454 -83.21 -32.54 -3.35
C GLU A 454 -82.51 -33.42 -2.29
N LEU A 455 -83.34 -34.39 -1.88
CA LEU A 455 -83.21 -35.62 -1.10
C LEU A 455 -81.92 -36.44 -1.25
#